data_AF-A0A941UI64-F1
#
_entry.id   AF-A0A941UI64-F1
#
_cell.length_a   1.000
_cell.length_b   1.000
_cell.length_c   1.000
_cell.angle_alpha   90.00
_cell.angle_beta   90.00
_cell.angle_gamma   90.00
#
_symmetry.space_group_name_H-M   'P 1'
#
loop_
_entity.id
_entity.type
_entity.pdbx_description
1 polymer ?
#
loop_
_entity_poly.entity_id
_entity_poly.type
_entity_poly.pdbx_seq_one_letter_code
_entity_poly.pdbx_strand_id
1 'polypeptide(L)'
;MKKILLLTLMLVFVFASTTLYAAEKYALGNGNIALKVDYLNFTEDIAENLEIDDAIYVGLEGYAAIYPNLYLGIEAGWAGAENDDSIETELLGDVDVDMEVTFIPIELNLKYVFELDPNWNIGIGAGVSYSFYQLELNKLDVD
;
A
#
# COMPACT_ATOMS: atom_id res chain seq x y z
N MET A 1 22.22 -10.06 5.37
CA MET A 1 21.05 -9.38 5.99
C MET A 1 19.72 -10.03 5.59
N LYS A 2 19.45 -10.29 4.30
CA LYS A 2 18.21 -10.94 3.81
C LYS A 2 17.80 -12.24 4.55
N LYS A 3 18.78 -13.10 4.89
CA LYS A 3 18.54 -14.37 5.60
C LYS A 3 18.13 -14.20 7.08
N ILE A 4 18.61 -13.14 7.73
CA ILE A 4 18.25 -12.83 9.13
C ILE A 4 16.83 -12.27 9.16
N LEU A 5 16.51 -11.35 8.23
CA LEU A 5 15.16 -10.81 8.06
C LEU A 5 14.10 -11.91 7.85
N LEU A 6 14.40 -12.88 6.97
CA LEU A 6 13.51 -14.02 6.69
C LEU A 6 13.31 -14.92 7.92
N LEU A 7 14.39 -15.17 8.68
CA LEU A 7 14.33 -15.96 9.91
C LEU A 7 13.49 -15.25 10.98
N THR A 8 13.65 -13.93 11.13
CA THR A 8 12.85 -13.13 12.06
C THR A 8 11.38 -13.11 11.65
N LEU A 9 11.08 -12.97 10.36
CA LEU A 9 9.72 -13.03 9.83
C LEU A 9 9.05 -14.38 10.10
N MET A 10 9.77 -15.49 9.86
CA MET A 10 9.28 -16.83 10.17
C MET A 10 9.04 -17.02 11.68
N LEU A 11 9.92 -16.52 12.53
CA LEU A 11 9.72 -16.57 13.98
C LEU A 11 8.46 -15.80 14.41
N VAL A 12 8.23 -14.61 13.85
CA VAL A 12 7.00 -13.82 14.11
C VAL A 12 5.75 -14.62 13.72
N PHE A 13 5.72 -15.23 12.53
CA PHE A 13 4.57 -16.04 12.09
C PHE A 13 4.34 -17.29 12.95
N VAL A 14 5.42 -17.97 13.37
CA VAL A 14 5.32 -19.16 14.23
C VAL A 14 4.80 -18.79 15.63
N PHE A 15 5.29 -17.71 16.24
CA PHE A 15 4.87 -17.32 17.59
C PHE A 15 3.51 -16.58 17.62
N ALA A 16 3.14 -15.87 16.55
CA ALA A 16 1.82 -15.24 16.43
C ALA A 16 0.67 -16.26 16.36
N SER A 17 0.93 -17.51 16.00
CA SER A 17 -0.08 -18.55 15.83
C SER A 17 -0.70 -19.12 17.13
N THR A 18 -0.26 -18.67 18.31
CA THR A 18 -0.63 -19.32 19.59
C THR A 18 -1.81 -18.69 20.35
N THR A 19 -2.55 -17.72 19.77
CA THR A 19 -3.68 -17.05 20.44
C THR A 19 -5.09 -17.58 20.07
N LEU A 20 -5.16 -18.71 19.38
CA LEU A 20 -6.37 -19.24 18.72
C LEU A 20 -7.55 -19.66 19.61
N TYR A 21 -7.45 -19.65 20.95
CA TYR A 21 -8.52 -20.10 21.86
C TYR A 21 -9.24 -18.98 22.63
N ALA A 22 -8.92 -17.70 22.40
CA ALA A 22 -9.61 -16.56 23.01
C ALA A 22 -10.28 -15.61 21.99
N ALA A 23 -10.32 -16.01 20.71
CA ALA A 23 -10.80 -15.20 19.60
C ALA A 23 -12.34 -15.20 19.42
N GLU A 24 -13.12 -15.88 20.28
CA GLU A 24 -14.59 -15.98 20.17
C GLU A 24 -15.37 -14.64 20.28
N LYS A 25 -14.71 -13.50 20.46
CA LYS A 25 -15.38 -12.20 20.69
C LYS A 25 -15.13 -11.14 19.63
N TYR A 26 -14.23 -11.37 18.70
CA TYR A 26 -13.75 -10.35 17.77
C TYR A 26 -13.64 -10.96 16.36
N ALA A 27 -14.25 -10.33 15.36
CA ALA A 27 -14.33 -10.86 13.99
C ALA A 27 -12.96 -11.19 13.36
N LEU A 28 -11.90 -10.46 13.72
CA LEU A 28 -10.51 -10.71 13.32
C LEU A 28 -9.60 -11.15 14.49
N GLY A 29 -10.18 -11.62 15.60
CA GLY A 29 -9.45 -11.83 16.85
C GLY A 29 -8.92 -10.51 17.43
N ASN A 30 -7.84 -10.59 18.22
CA ASN A 30 -7.22 -9.40 18.85
C ASN A 30 -6.46 -8.50 17.84
N GLY A 31 -6.31 -8.95 16.60
CA GLY A 31 -5.60 -8.20 15.56
C GLY A 31 -5.37 -9.04 14.31
N ASN A 32 -5.07 -8.37 13.20
CA ASN A 32 -4.74 -9.01 11.93
C ASN A 32 -3.51 -8.36 11.30
N ILE A 33 -2.76 -9.15 10.54
CA ILE A 33 -1.73 -8.66 9.62
C ILE A 33 -2.13 -9.14 8.23
N ALA A 34 -2.10 -8.25 7.24
CA ALA A 34 -2.42 -8.60 5.86
C ALA A 34 -1.45 -7.93 4.89
N LEU A 35 -1.26 -8.59 3.75
CA LEU A 35 -0.65 -8.00 2.56
C LEU A 35 -1.78 -7.46 1.69
N LYS A 36 -1.64 -6.22 1.24
CA LYS A 36 -2.61 -5.52 0.41
C LYS A 36 -1.98 -5.24 -0.94
N VAL A 37 -2.73 -5.47 -2.01
CA VAL A 37 -2.32 -5.17 -3.37
C VAL A 37 -3.45 -4.38 -4.00
N ASP A 38 -3.19 -3.13 -4.33
CA ASP A 38 -4.18 -2.21 -4.89
C ASP A 38 -3.68 -1.66 -6.23
N TYR A 39 -4.63 -1.22 -7.04
CA TYR A 39 -4.37 -0.40 -8.21
C TYR A 39 -4.60 1.05 -7.85
N LEU A 40 -3.59 1.90 -8.01
CA LEU A 40 -3.68 3.32 -7.78
C LEU A 40 -3.76 4.04 -9.13
N ASN A 41 -4.71 4.97 -9.24
CA ASN A 41 -4.78 5.92 -10.33
C ASN A 41 -4.58 7.33 -9.76
N PHE A 42 -3.55 8.03 -10.24
CA PHE A 42 -3.21 9.39 -9.86
C PHE A 42 -4.00 10.37 -10.72
N THR A 43 -4.92 11.11 -10.10
CA THR A 43 -5.84 12.01 -10.82
C THR A 43 -5.32 13.44 -10.96
N GLU A 44 -4.04 13.70 -10.65
CA GLU A 44 -3.48 15.04 -10.80
C GLU A 44 -3.07 15.27 -12.25
N ASP A 45 -3.38 16.46 -12.80
CA ASP A 45 -3.05 16.85 -14.17
C ASP A 45 -1.55 16.65 -14.50
N ILE A 46 -0.67 16.75 -13.50
CA ILE A 46 0.78 16.51 -13.67
C ILE A 46 1.07 15.03 -13.95
N ALA A 47 0.35 14.10 -13.34
CA ALA A 47 0.52 12.67 -13.59
C ALA A 47 -0.01 12.26 -14.97
N GLU A 48 -1.10 12.89 -15.43
CA GLU A 48 -1.66 12.69 -16.78
C GLU A 48 -0.71 13.21 -17.86
N ASN A 49 -0.13 14.39 -17.68
CA ASN A 49 0.83 14.98 -18.64
C ASN A 49 2.16 14.22 -18.74
N LEU A 50 2.46 13.35 -17.77
CA LEU A 50 3.69 12.59 -17.70
C LEU A 50 3.46 11.08 -17.93
N GLU A 51 2.23 10.69 -18.32
CA GLU A 51 1.78 9.29 -18.54
C GLU A 51 2.20 8.31 -17.43
N ILE A 52 2.14 8.77 -16.18
CA ILE A 52 2.46 8.02 -14.95
C ILE A 52 1.21 7.91 -14.07
N ASP A 53 0.04 7.86 -14.69
CA ASP A 53 -1.26 7.94 -14.02
C ASP A 53 -1.62 6.66 -13.28
N ASP A 54 -1.00 5.51 -13.60
CA ASP A 54 -1.33 4.22 -13.01
C ASP A 54 -0.14 3.56 -12.30
N ALA A 55 -0.37 3.02 -11.09
CA ALA A 55 0.62 2.28 -10.34
C ALA A 55 0.04 1.07 -9.60
N ILE A 56 0.84 0.00 -9.50
CA ILE A 56 0.54 -1.12 -8.62
C ILE A 56 1.09 -0.81 -7.23
N TYR A 57 0.21 -0.79 -6.25
CA TYR A 57 0.55 -0.65 -4.85
C TYR A 57 0.67 -2.01 -4.16
N VAL A 58 1.72 -2.17 -3.36
CA VAL A 58 1.89 -3.30 -2.44
C VAL A 58 2.15 -2.78 -1.04
N GLY A 59 1.27 -3.16 -0.10
CA GLY A 59 1.28 -2.69 1.28
C GLY A 59 1.26 -3.81 2.30
N LEU A 60 1.82 -3.52 3.47
CA LEU A 60 1.63 -4.33 4.68
C LEU A 60 0.75 -3.54 5.64
N GLU A 61 -0.38 -4.14 6.04
CA GLU A 61 -1.27 -3.57 7.06
C GLU A 61 -1.27 -4.45 8.31
N GLY A 62 -1.33 -3.79 9.47
CA GLY A 62 -1.43 -4.43 10.77
C GLY A 62 -2.43 -3.72 11.65
N TYR A 63 -3.36 -4.46 12.25
CA TYR A 63 -4.40 -3.93 13.12
C TYR A 63 -4.38 -4.60 14.49
N ALA A 64 -4.77 -3.83 15.50
CA ALA A 64 -5.08 -4.30 16.84
C ALA A 64 -6.51 -3.90 17.22
N ALA A 65 -7.21 -4.81 17.91
CA ALA A 65 -8.53 -4.51 18.44
C ALA A 65 -8.41 -3.46 19.56
N ILE A 66 -9.17 -2.37 19.45
CA ILE A 66 -9.29 -1.36 20.51
C ILE A 66 -10.65 -1.44 21.24
N TYR A 67 -11.64 -2.05 20.59
CA TYR A 67 -12.97 -2.35 21.12
C TYR A 67 -13.56 -3.54 20.34
N PRO A 68 -14.57 -4.28 20.85
CA PRO A 68 -15.25 -5.32 20.06
C PRO A 68 -15.56 -4.89 18.63
N ASN A 69 -15.01 -5.65 17.68
CA ASN A 69 -15.11 -5.44 16.23
C ASN A 69 -14.54 -4.12 15.70
N LEU A 70 -13.88 -3.31 16.52
CA LEU A 70 -13.26 -2.05 16.13
C LEU A 70 -11.74 -2.13 16.30
N TYR A 71 -11.05 -1.81 15.22
CA TYR A 71 -9.63 -2.03 15.06
C TYR A 71 -8.93 -0.74 14.69
N LEU A 72 -7.82 -0.45 15.35
CA LEU A 72 -6.88 0.59 14.94
C LEU A 72 -5.69 -0.10 14.28
N GLY A 73 -5.30 0.37 13.11
CA GLY A 73 -4.21 -0.21 12.34
C GLY A 73 -3.32 0.82 11.70
N ILE A 74 -2.15 0.34 11.31
CA ILE A 74 -1.18 1.07 10.52
C ILE A 74 -0.96 0.32 9.22
N GLU A 75 -0.77 1.06 8.14
CA GLU A 75 -0.44 0.53 6.83
C GLU A 75 0.77 1.29 6.30
N ALA A 76 1.68 0.57 5.66
CA ALA A 76 2.77 1.17 4.91
C ALA A 76 3.02 0.32 3.67
N GLY A 77 3.27 0.98 2.55
CA GLY A 77 3.55 0.27 1.32
C GLY A 77 4.35 1.09 0.34
N TRP A 78 4.42 0.56 -0.88
CA TRP A 78 5.14 1.16 -1.98
C TRP A 78 4.31 0.98 -3.24
N ALA A 79 4.26 2.02 -4.05
CA ALA A 79 3.82 1.97 -5.43
C ALA A 79 4.87 2.65 -6.30
N GLY A 80 5.17 2.04 -7.44
CA GLY A 80 6.04 2.60 -8.46
C GLY A 80 5.30 2.67 -9.79
N ALA A 81 5.56 3.74 -10.53
CA ALA A 81 5.22 3.88 -11.94
C ALA A 81 6.47 4.32 -12.69
N GLU A 82 6.72 3.73 -13.84
CA GLU A 82 7.83 4.07 -14.73
C GLU A 82 7.21 4.48 -16.07
N ASN A 83 7.67 5.59 -16.63
CA ASN A 83 7.38 5.96 -18.01
C ASN A 83 8.66 5.86 -18.85
N ASP A 84 8.57 5.09 -19.93
CA ASP A 84 9.62 4.82 -20.92
C ASP A 84 9.25 5.40 -22.30
N ASP A 85 8.24 6.27 -22.37
CA ASP A 85 7.63 6.77 -23.61
C ASP A 85 8.04 8.23 -23.94
N SER A 86 8.00 8.54 -25.24
CA SER A 86 8.36 9.86 -25.76
C SER A 86 7.24 10.86 -25.49
N ILE A 87 7.53 11.98 -24.83
CA ILE A 87 6.53 13.03 -24.58
C ILE A 87 6.56 14.02 -25.74
N GLU A 88 5.46 14.13 -26.48
CA GLU A 88 5.31 15.12 -27.56
C GLU A 88 5.11 16.52 -26.94
N THR A 89 6.06 17.43 -27.18
CA THR A 89 5.96 18.81 -26.70
C THR A 89 5.74 19.79 -27.85
N GLU A 90 4.79 20.73 -27.70
CA GLU A 90 4.48 21.74 -28.74
C GLU A 90 5.68 22.62 -29.13
N LEU A 91 6.73 22.68 -28.29
CA LEU A 91 7.88 23.57 -28.47
C LEU A 91 9.14 22.87 -29.00
N LEU A 92 9.33 21.57 -28.74
CA LEU A 92 10.58 20.86 -29.02
C LEU A 92 10.41 19.57 -29.85
N GLY A 93 9.19 19.16 -30.20
CA GLY A 93 8.95 17.86 -30.85
C GLY A 93 8.91 16.71 -29.84
N ASP A 94 9.14 15.48 -30.31
CA ASP A 94 9.22 14.28 -29.47
C ASP A 94 10.46 14.38 -28.57
N VAL A 95 10.26 14.34 -27.26
CA VAL A 95 11.34 14.36 -26.26
C VAL A 95 11.29 13.04 -25.51
N ASP A 96 12.37 12.27 -25.55
CA ASP A 96 12.51 11.05 -24.75
C ASP A 96 12.75 11.45 -23.29
N VAL A 97 11.76 11.15 -22.44
CA VAL A 97 11.80 11.45 -21.00
C VAL A 97 11.64 10.15 -20.21
N ASP A 98 12.73 9.73 -19.55
CA ASP A 98 12.71 8.61 -18.62
C ASP A 98 12.40 9.15 -17.21
N MET A 99 11.23 8.78 -16.68
CA MET A 99 10.74 9.20 -15.37
C MET A 99 10.33 8.03 -14.51
N GLU A 100 10.82 8.03 -13.27
CA GLU A 100 10.40 7.11 -12.22
C GLU A 100 9.64 7.87 -11.13
N VAL A 101 8.48 7.32 -10.78
CA VAL A 101 7.66 7.79 -9.67
C VAL A 101 7.73 6.78 -8.55
N THR A 102 8.16 7.23 -7.38
CA THR A 102 8.05 6.44 -6.15
C THR A 102 7.02 7.07 -5.23
N PHE A 103 6.02 6.28 -4.85
CA PHE A 103 4.98 6.63 -3.89
C PHE A 103 5.02 5.70 -2.68
N ILE A 104 5.18 6.28 -1.48
CA ILE A 104 5.23 5.54 -0.21
C ILE A 104 4.18 6.13 0.73
N PRO A 105 2.97 5.56 0.79
CA PRO A 105 1.95 5.96 1.74
C PRO A 105 2.19 5.29 3.09
N ILE A 106 2.00 6.06 4.16
CA ILE A 106 1.86 5.57 5.53
C ILE A 106 0.49 6.00 6.03
N GLU A 107 -0.33 5.04 6.45
CA GLU A 107 -1.70 5.30 6.85
C GLU A 107 -1.97 4.87 8.29
N LEU A 108 -2.82 5.65 8.96
CA LEU A 108 -3.45 5.27 10.21
C LEU A 108 -4.93 5.02 9.93
N ASN A 109 -5.35 3.76 10.12
CA ASN A 109 -6.66 3.27 9.72
C ASN A 109 -7.48 2.84 10.93
N LEU A 110 -8.76 3.21 10.95
CA LEU A 110 -9.77 2.71 11.88
C LEU A 110 -10.76 1.85 11.08
N LYS A 111 -10.95 0.60 11.48
CA LYS A 111 -11.79 -0.38 10.76
C LYS A 111 -12.79 -1.02 11.72
N TYR A 112 -14.07 -0.99 11.39
CA TYR A 112 -15.10 -1.77 12.06
C TYR A 112 -15.46 -3.00 11.22
N VAL A 113 -15.50 -4.18 11.82
CA VAL A 113 -15.64 -5.46 11.13
C VAL A 113 -16.89 -6.20 11.60
N PHE A 114 -17.81 -6.44 10.68
CA PHE A 114 -18.98 -7.27 10.88
C PHE A 114 -18.65 -8.73 10.54
N GLU A 115 -19.00 -9.64 11.44
CA GLU A 115 -18.97 -11.07 11.18
C GLU A 115 -20.30 -11.49 10.54
N LEU A 116 -20.26 -12.02 9.33
CA LEU A 116 -21.44 -12.55 8.63
C LEU A 116 -21.58 -14.05 8.84
N ASP A 117 -20.46 -14.76 8.82
CA ASP A 117 -20.30 -16.21 8.98
C ASP A 117 -18.90 -16.44 9.60
N PRO A 118 -18.64 -17.57 10.29
CA PRO A 118 -17.32 -17.88 10.83
C PRO A 118 -16.12 -17.70 9.87
N ASN A 119 -16.35 -17.74 8.55
CA ASN A 119 -15.29 -17.54 7.54
C ASN A 119 -15.44 -16.24 6.72
N TRP A 120 -16.50 -15.48 6.90
CA TRP A 120 -16.79 -14.29 6.10
C TRP A 120 -17.03 -13.07 6.98
N ASN A 121 -16.20 -12.06 6.75
CA ASN A 121 -16.25 -10.78 7.43
C ASN A 121 -16.38 -9.64 6.42
N ILE A 122 -17.10 -8.58 6.79
CA ILE A 122 -17.15 -7.32 6.03
C ILE A 122 -16.62 -6.21 6.93
N GLY A 123 -15.69 -5.41 6.40
CA GLY A 123 -15.14 -4.25 7.10
C GLY A 123 -15.59 -2.94 6.47
N ILE A 124 -15.86 -1.94 7.30
CA ILE A 124 -15.92 -0.52 6.89
C ILE A 124 -14.83 0.20 7.67
N GLY A 125 -14.02 1.00 6.97
CA GLY A 125 -12.94 1.74 7.59
C GLY A 125 -12.80 3.14 7.04
N ALA A 126 -12.09 3.96 7.81
CA ALA A 126 -11.64 5.28 7.42
C ALA A 126 -10.26 5.50 8.03
N GLY A 127 -9.45 6.33 7.39
CA GLY A 127 -8.10 6.60 7.84
C GLY A 127 -7.61 7.95 7.38
N VAL A 128 -6.42 8.27 7.87
CA VAL A 128 -5.63 9.40 7.40
C VAL A 128 -4.30 8.86 6.89
N SER A 129 -3.87 9.36 5.75
CA SER A 129 -2.61 9.00 5.12
C SER A 129 -1.65 10.18 5.12
N TYR A 130 -0.37 9.86 5.27
CA TYR A 130 0.72 10.75 4.95
C TYR A 130 1.60 10.03 3.94
N SER A 131 1.79 10.66 2.78
CA SER A 131 2.48 10.03 1.67
C SER A 131 3.75 10.78 1.32
N PHE A 132 4.80 10.01 1.05
CA PHE A 132 6.01 10.51 0.41
C PHE A 132 5.89 10.26 -1.09
N TYR A 133 6.21 11.28 -1.87
CA TYR A 133 6.20 11.25 -3.32
C TYR A 133 7.54 11.76 -3.83
N GLN A 134 8.16 11.00 -4.73
CA GLN A 134 9.42 11.36 -5.37
C GLN A 134 9.28 11.15 -6.87
N LEU A 135 9.69 12.17 -7.63
CA LEU A 135 9.87 12.14 -9.07
C LEU A 135 11.36 12.18 -9.36
N GLU A 136 11.83 11.21 -10.13
CA GLU A 136 13.21 11.18 -10.60
C GLU A 136 13.24 11.22 -12.13
N LEU A 137 13.99 12.18 -12.67
CA LEU A 137 14.24 12.33 -14.10
C LEU A 137 15.59 11.68 -14.40
N ASN A 138 15.57 10.52 -15.04
CA ASN A 138 16.77 9.74 -15.32
C ASN A 138 17.45 10.20 -16.60
N LYS A 139 16.67 10.57 -17.61
CA LYS A 139 17.19 10.93 -18.93
C LYS A 139 16.29 11.95 -19.61
N LEU A 140 16.93 12.90 -20.27
CA LEU A 140 16.30 13.88 -21.15
C LEU A 140 17.16 13.94 -22.41
N ASP A 141 16.72 13.27 -23.47
CA ASP A 141 17.32 13.40 -24.80
C ASP A 141 16.44 14.32 -25.65
N VAL A 142 17.06 15.36 -26.20
CA VAL A 142 16.43 16.31 -27.11
C VAL A 142 17.17 16.17 -28.45
N ASP A 143 16.46 15.69 -29.47
CA ASP A 143 16.97 15.60 -30.85
C ASP A 143 17.06 16.98 -31.54
#